data_AF-A0A941S257-F1
#
_entry.id   AF-A0A941S257-F1
#
_cell.length_a   1.000
_cell.length_b   1.000
_cell.length_c   1.000
_cell.angle_alpha   90.00
_cell.angle_beta   90.00
_cell.angle_gamma   90.00
#
_symmetry.space_group_name_H-M   'P 1'
#
loop_
_entity.id
_entity.type
_entity.pdbx_description
1 polymer ?
#
loop_
_entity_poly.entity_id
_entity_poly.type
_entity_poly.pdbx_seq_one_letter_code
_entity_poly.pdbx_strand_id
1 'polypeptide(L)'
;MATLPAESIELLPDQPPRARRRRLVSVRIFLGLLALFAIGSGWVVLRGYRQRATIQAIEKLGGYVIQDHIQHPWLRRLIGKDRMQMFDKVIFVDLSVPALTDTDLQHLRGLPALEILDLGGTQVTDAGLRYLCALGHLEDLSLDRTKVTGTGLQHLSRLKVLQKLDLGATQVTDTGLQHLAGHATLKVLFLHNTQVTDAGLAWIPTDRERAKDLRRPSGRPGAAQRL
;
A
#
# COMPACT_ATOMS: atom_id res chain seq x y z
N MET A 1 -30.06 -29.44 -93.19
CA MET A 1 -28.61 -29.47 -92.87
C MET A 1 -28.23 -28.05 -92.48
N ALA A 2 -27.81 -27.68 -91.27
CA ALA A 2 -27.27 -28.43 -90.15
C ALA A 2 -27.83 -27.88 -88.81
N THR A 3 -27.98 -28.81 -87.88
CA THR A 3 -28.42 -28.68 -86.48
C THR A 3 -27.32 -28.08 -85.61
N LEU A 4 -27.64 -27.06 -84.81
CA LEU A 4 -26.81 -26.62 -83.67
C LEU A 4 -27.29 -27.35 -82.40
N PRO A 5 -26.39 -27.82 -81.52
CA PRO A 5 -26.73 -28.68 -80.40
C PRO A 5 -27.25 -27.87 -79.21
N ALA A 6 -28.13 -28.51 -78.45
CA ALA A 6 -28.68 -28.01 -77.19
C ALA A 6 -27.55 -27.84 -76.15
N GLU A 7 -27.34 -26.60 -75.70
CA GLU A 7 -26.55 -26.30 -74.52
C GLU A 7 -27.23 -26.92 -73.30
N SER A 8 -26.48 -27.80 -72.64
CA SER A 8 -26.90 -28.53 -71.45
C SER A 8 -26.84 -27.57 -70.26
N ILE A 9 -27.99 -27.18 -69.71
CA ILE A 9 -28.07 -26.47 -68.44
C ILE A 9 -27.70 -27.48 -67.34
N GLU A 10 -26.44 -27.47 -66.94
CA GLU A 10 -25.92 -28.23 -65.80
C GLU A 10 -26.53 -27.64 -64.51
N LEU A 11 -27.63 -28.24 -64.05
CA LEU A 11 -28.24 -27.95 -62.76
C LEU A 11 -27.27 -28.29 -61.63
N LEU A 12 -26.58 -27.28 -61.10
CA LEU A 12 -25.85 -27.34 -59.84
C LEU A 12 -26.80 -27.83 -58.72
N PRO A 13 -26.41 -28.83 -57.91
CA PRO A 13 -27.23 -29.29 -56.81
C PRO A 13 -27.36 -28.19 -55.74
N ASP A 14 -28.60 -27.95 -55.32
CA ASP A 14 -29.00 -26.96 -54.33
C ASP A 14 -28.24 -27.19 -53.00
N GLN A 15 -27.35 -26.26 -52.66
CA GLN A 15 -26.62 -26.30 -51.40
C GLN A 15 -27.53 -25.75 -50.30
N PRO A 16 -27.85 -26.53 -49.24
CA PRO A 16 -28.74 -26.06 -48.20
C PRO A 16 -28.18 -24.79 -47.53
N PRO A 17 -29.04 -23.85 -47.10
CA PRO A 17 -28.59 -22.60 -46.50
C PRO A 17 -27.72 -22.89 -45.27
N ARG A 18 -26.48 -22.40 -45.29
CA ARG A 18 -25.56 -22.50 -44.15
C ARG A 18 -26.22 -21.86 -42.93
N ALA A 19 -26.69 -22.69 -42.00
CA ALA A 19 -27.22 -22.24 -40.73
C ALA A 19 -26.16 -21.39 -40.03
N ARG A 20 -26.44 -20.09 -39.90
CA ARG A 20 -25.58 -19.13 -39.21
C ARG A 20 -25.57 -19.50 -37.73
N ARG A 21 -24.61 -20.33 -37.30
CA ARG A 21 -24.34 -20.64 -35.90
C ARG A 21 -24.05 -19.31 -35.18
N ARG A 22 -25.09 -18.69 -34.62
CA ARG A 22 -24.93 -17.55 -33.70
C ARG A 22 -24.12 -18.09 -32.53
N ARG A 23 -22.86 -17.64 -32.42
CA ARG A 23 -21.97 -18.00 -31.31
C ARG A 23 -22.66 -17.59 -30.00
N LEU A 24 -23.21 -18.56 -29.27
CA LEU A 24 -23.80 -18.45 -27.93
C LEU A 24 -22.74 -18.19 -26.84
N VAL A 25 -21.64 -17.57 -27.24
CA VAL A 25 -20.48 -17.20 -26.42
C VAL A 25 -20.77 -15.92 -25.62
N SER A 26 -21.82 -15.16 -25.98
CA SER A 26 -22.06 -13.82 -25.43
C SER A 26 -22.62 -13.78 -24.00
N VAL A 27 -23.49 -14.72 -23.60
CA VAL A 27 -24.18 -14.64 -22.29
C VAL A 27 -23.29 -15.17 -21.15
N ARG A 28 -22.53 -16.24 -21.38
CA ARG A 28 -21.60 -16.79 -20.38
C ARG A 28 -20.43 -15.86 -20.09
N ILE A 29 -19.91 -15.21 -21.12
CA ILE A 29 -18.87 -14.18 -20.95
C ILE A 29 -19.45 -12.97 -20.22
N PHE A 30 -20.65 -12.51 -20.58
CA PHE A 30 -21.30 -11.38 -19.89
C PHE A 30 -21.58 -11.66 -18.41
N LEU A 31 -22.14 -12.84 -18.08
CA LEU A 31 -22.35 -13.25 -16.69
C LEU A 31 -21.03 -13.43 -15.93
N GLY A 32 -19.99 -13.93 -16.59
CA GLY A 32 -18.64 -14.01 -16.02
C GLY A 32 -18.04 -12.64 -15.71
N LEU A 33 -18.19 -11.67 -16.63
CA LEU A 33 -17.74 -10.28 -16.41
C LEU A 33 -18.55 -9.58 -15.32
N LEU A 34 -19.86 -9.81 -15.24
CA LEU A 34 -20.72 -9.26 -14.20
C LEU A 34 -20.34 -9.82 -12.82
N ALA A 35 -20.04 -11.11 -12.72
CA ALA A 35 -19.55 -11.73 -11.50
C ALA A 35 -18.18 -11.17 -11.10
N LEU A 36 -17.24 -11.02 -12.03
CA LEU A 36 -15.94 -10.37 -11.76
C LEU A 36 -16.11 -8.92 -11.31
N PHE A 37 -17.04 -8.18 -11.89
CA PHE A 37 -17.37 -6.81 -11.49
C PHE A 37 -18.04 -6.77 -10.10
N ALA A 38 -18.93 -7.71 -9.78
CA ALA A 38 -19.56 -7.81 -8.46
C ALA A 38 -18.55 -8.20 -7.37
N ILE A 39 -17.62 -9.12 -7.68
CA ILE A 39 -16.52 -9.50 -6.78
C ILE A 39 -15.56 -8.33 -6.59
N GLY A 40 -15.17 -7.66 -7.69
CA GLY A 40 -14.30 -6.48 -7.65
C GLY A 40 -14.92 -5.32 -6.88
N SER A 41 -16.21 -5.04 -7.10
CA SER A 41 -16.94 -3.99 -6.38
C SER A 41 -17.16 -4.33 -4.91
N GLY A 42 -17.45 -5.60 -4.57
CA GLY A 42 -17.51 -6.07 -3.18
C GLY A 42 -16.17 -5.92 -2.46
N TRP A 43 -15.04 -6.21 -3.14
CA TRP A 43 -13.70 -6.02 -2.61
C TRP A 43 -13.36 -4.54 -2.38
N VAL A 44 -13.69 -3.66 -3.33
CA VAL A 44 -13.50 -2.20 -3.21
C VAL A 44 -14.32 -1.64 -2.05
N VAL A 45 -15.58 -2.06 -1.91
CA VAL A 45 -16.45 -1.62 -0.81
C VAL A 45 -15.90 -2.08 0.53
N LEU A 46 -15.54 -3.36 0.66
CA LEU A 46 -14.96 -3.90 1.90
C LEU A 46 -13.64 -3.21 2.27
N ARG A 47 -12.79 -2.93 1.29
CA ARG A 47 -11.55 -2.16 1.46
C ARG A 47 -11.85 -0.75 1.96
N GLY A 48 -12.80 -0.05 1.34
CA GLY A 48 -13.22 1.28 1.75
C GLY A 48 -13.76 1.32 3.18
N TYR A 49 -14.57 0.33 3.58
CA TYR A 49 -15.06 0.21 4.96
C TYR A 49 -13.94 0.04 5.98
N ARG A 50 -12.99 -0.87 5.71
CA ARG A 50 -11.85 -1.12 6.61
C ARG A 50 -10.97 0.11 6.77
N GLN A 51 -10.66 0.77 5.66
CA GLN A 51 -9.85 1.98 5.66
C GLN A 51 -10.50 3.12 6.46
N ARG A 52 -11.81 3.34 6.30
CA ARG A 52 -12.56 4.34 7.08
C ARG A 52 -12.57 4.03 8.58
N ALA A 53 -12.77 2.77 8.97
CA ALA A 53 -12.75 2.38 10.38
C ALA A 53 -11.36 2.63 11.01
N THR A 54 -10.28 2.36 10.27
CA THR A 54 -8.93 2.65 10.73
C THR A 54 -8.68 4.16 10.84
N ILE A 55 -9.10 4.96 9.86
CA ILE A 55 -8.94 6.42 9.91
C ILE A 55 -9.65 7.00 11.14
N GLN A 56 -10.89 6.58 11.40
CA GLN A 56 -11.62 7.03 12.59
C GLN A 56 -10.96 6.61 13.90
N ALA A 57 -10.34 5.42 13.95
CA ALA A 57 -9.59 4.99 15.12
C ALA A 57 -8.33 5.86 15.33
N ILE A 58 -7.62 6.19 14.26
CA ILE A 58 -6.45 7.08 14.29
C ILE A 58 -6.85 8.49 14.77
N GLU A 59 -7.92 9.05 14.21
CA GLU A 59 -8.43 10.37 14.60
C GLU A 59 -8.86 10.41 16.08
N LYS A 60 -9.50 9.34 16.57
CA LYS A 60 -9.86 9.22 18.00
C LYS A 60 -8.64 9.17 18.93
N LEU A 61 -7.55 8.59 18.46
CA LEU A 61 -6.28 8.58 19.19
C LEU A 61 -5.56 9.94 19.13
N GLY A 62 -6.07 10.91 18.36
CA GLY A 62 -5.43 12.20 18.15
C GLY A 62 -4.33 12.17 17.09
N GLY A 63 -4.22 11.07 16.33
CA GLY A 63 -3.34 10.97 15.19
C GLY A 63 -3.92 11.66 13.95
N TYR A 64 -3.05 11.89 12.97
CA TYR A 64 -3.37 12.57 11.73
C TYR A 64 -3.09 11.67 10.53
N VAL A 65 -3.94 11.72 9.52
CA VAL A 65 -3.82 10.93 8.30
C VAL A 65 -3.77 11.86 7.10
N ILE A 66 -2.73 11.74 6.27
CA ILE A 66 -2.68 12.39 4.96
C ILE A 66 -3.03 11.34 3.91
N GLN A 67 -4.07 11.66 3.14
CA GLN A 67 -4.51 10.87 2.01
C GLN A 67 -4.04 11.55 0.73
N ASP A 68 -3.52 10.76 -0.22
CA ASP A 68 -3.32 11.23 -1.58
C ASP A 68 -4.60 10.99 -2.39
N HIS A 69 -5.13 12.08 -2.92
CA HIS A 69 -6.34 12.05 -3.72
C HIS A 69 -5.96 11.77 -5.16
N ILE A 70 -6.14 10.53 -5.60
CA ILE A 70 -5.90 10.14 -6.99
C ILE A 70 -6.89 10.93 -7.87
N GLN A 71 -6.38 11.96 -8.56
CA GLN A 71 -7.19 12.72 -9.50
C GLN A 71 -7.44 11.89 -10.76
N HIS A 72 -8.60 11.22 -10.83
CA HIS A 72 -9.16 10.70 -12.07
C HIS A 72 -10.38 11.56 -12.47
N PRO A 73 -10.20 12.60 -13.31
CA PRO A 73 -11.24 13.57 -13.66
C PRO A 73 -12.53 12.94 -14.19
N TRP A 74 -12.41 11.82 -14.91
CA TRP A 74 -13.54 11.09 -15.48
C TRP A 74 -14.36 10.36 -14.41
N LEU A 75 -13.71 9.82 -13.38
CA LEU A 75 -14.35 9.02 -12.33
C LEU A 75 -15.15 9.91 -11.37
N ARG A 76 -14.67 11.14 -11.11
CA ARG A 76 -15.36 12.17 -10.34
C ARG A 76 -16.74 12.53 -10.90
N ARG A 77 -16.89 12.53 -12.23
CA ARG A 77 -18.17 12.78 -12.90
C ARG A 77 -19.14 11.61 -12.79
N LEU A 78 -18.63 10.39 -12.57
CA LEU A 78 -19.42 9.17 -12.65
C LEU A 78 -20.04 8.73 -11.30
N ILE A 79 -19.33 8.92 -10.18
CA ILE A 79 -19.72 8.36 -8.86
C ILE A 79 -19.86 9.39 -7.73
N GLY A 80 -19.59 10.68 -7.99
CA GLY A 80 -19.73 11.76 -6.99
C GLY A 80 -18.55 11.86 -6.02
N LYS A 81 -18.33 13.06 -5.45
CA LYS A 81 -17.17 13.38 -4.61
C LYS A 81 -17.08 12.51 -3.34
N ASP A 82 -18.19 12.27 -2.66
CA ASP A 82 -18.22 11.57 -1.37
C ASP A 82 -17.91 10.07 -1.48
N ARG A 83 -18.09 9.49 -2.67
CA ARG A 83 -17.73 8.10 -2.98
C ARG A 83 -16.28 7.96 -3.44
N MET A 84 -15.56 9.03 -3.73
CA MET A 84 -14.16 8.93 -4.16
C MET A 84 -13.18 8.68 -3.02
N GLN A 85 -13.57 8.96 -1.77
CA GLN A 85 -12.75 8.69 -0.59
C GLN A 85 -12.36 7.22 -0.40
N MET A 86 -13.06 6.28 -1.06
CA MET A 86 -12.71 4.85 -1.03
C MET A 86 -11.52 4.48 -1.94
N PHE A 87 -11.14 5.39 -2.84
CA PHE A 87 -9.99 5.23 -3.74
C PHE A 87 -8.76 6.02 -3.27
N ASP A 88 -8.93 6.90 -2.27
CA ASP A 88 -7.84 7.67 -1.73
C ASP A 88 -6.82 6.73 -1.10
N LYS A 89 -5.56 6.86 -1.50
CA LYS A 89 -4.48 6.07 -0.92
C LYS A 89 -4.04 6.79 0.34
N VAL A 90 -4.15 6.14 1.49
CA VAL A 90 -3.51 6.66 2.70
C VAL A 90 -2.02 6.41 2.52
N ILE A 91 -1.27 7.50 2.32
CA ILE A 91 0.17 7.45 2.10
C ILE A 91 0.90 7.68 3.42
N PHE A 92 0.41 8.62 4.24
CA PHE A 92 1.08 9.04 5.46
C PHE A 92 0.14 9.00 6.66
N VAL A 93 0.61 8.43 7.76
CA VAL A 93 -0.05 8.39 9.06
C VAL A 93 0.91 8.90 10.12
N ASP A 94 0.52 9.95 10.83
CA ASP A 94 1.20 10.44 12.02
C ASP A 94 0.42 10.00 13.26
N LEU A 95 1.07 9.19 14.07
CA LEU A 95 0.56 8.64 15.32
C LEU A 95 1.53 8.98 16.46
N SER A 96 2.26 10.09 16.35
CA SER A 96 3.19 10.63 17.36
C SER A 96 2.46 11.18 18.58
N VAL A 97 1.62 10.35 19.17
CA VAL A 97 0.75 10.64 20.31
C VAL A 97 1.37 9.99 21.55
N PRO A 98 1.73 10.76 22.59
CA PRO A 98 2.43 10.22 23.76
C PRO A 98 1.73 9.08 24.49
N ALA A 99 0.40 9.00 24.41
CA ALA A 99 -0.42 7.97 25.05
C ALA A 99 -0.61 6.70 24.21
N LEU A 100 -0.09 6.65 22.98
CA LEU A 100 -0.28 5.52 22.07
C LEU A 100 0.54 4.30 22.50
N THR A 101 -0.08 3.13 22.45
CA THR A 101 0.45 1.84 22.93
C THR A 101 0.44 0.76 21.84
N ASP A 102 1.04 -0.40 22.14
CA ASP A 102 1.14 -1.54 21.20
C ASP A 102 -0.22 -2.04 20.69
N THR A 103 -1.26 -1.99 21.53
CA THR A 103 -2.60 -2.46 21.15
C THR A 103 -3.23 -1.58 20.09
N ASP A 104 -2.90 -0.29 20.08
CA ASP A 104 -3.48 0.68 19.14
C ASP A 104 -2.99 0.43 17.71
N LEU A 105 -1.78 -0.13 17.55
CA LEU A 105 -1.21 -0.47 16.24
C LEU A 105 -1.99 -1.57 15.50
N GLN A 106 -2.83 -2.34 16.18
CA GLN A 106 -3.66 -3.37 15.52
C GLN A 106 -4.60 -2.76 14.46
N HIS A 107 -5.00 -1.50 14.63
CA HIS A 107 -5.91 -0.80 13.74
C HIS A 107 -5.26 -0.50 12.38
N LEU A 108 -3.93 -0.43 12.29
CA LEU A 108 -3.19 -0.14 11.06
C LEU A 108 -3.32 -1.22 9.98
N ARG A 109 -3.77 -2.44 10.33
CA ARG A 109 -4.01 -3.53 9.37
C ARG A 109 -5.01 -3.17 8.27
N GLY A 110 -5.86 -2.17 8.48
CA GLY A 110 -6.79 -1.66 7.48
C GLY A 110 -6.15 -0.80 6.38
N LEU A 111 -4.84 -0.49 6.48
CA LEU A 111 -4.10 0.39 5.58
C LEU A 111 -2.96 -0.36 4.86
N PRO A 112 -3.25 -1.40 4.06
CA PRO A 112 -2.20 -2.21 3.42
C PRO A 112 -1.33 -1.42 2.43
N ALA A 113 -1.80 -0.26 1.98
CA ALA A 113 -1.10 0.61 1.03
C ALA A 113 -0.35 1.78 1.69
N LEU A 114 -0.23 1.77 3.03
CA LEU A 114 0.49 2.81 3.78
C LEU A 114 1.97 2.81 3.41
N GLU A 115 2.53 3.98 3.16
CA GLU A 115 3.94 4.16 2.75
C GLU A 115 4.77 4.82 3.85
N ILE A 116 4.19 5.74 4.63
CA ILE A 116 4.89 6.51 5.66
C ILE A 116 4.12 6.42 6.98
N LEU A 117 4.83 6.05 8.04
CA LEU A 117 4.28 5.94 9.39
C LEU A 117 5.20 6.61 10.42
N ASP A 118 4.68 7.59 11.16
CA ASP A 118 5.38 8.19 12.30
C ASP A 118 4.75 7.71 13.63
N LEU A 119 5.57 7.04 14.45
CA LEU A 119 5.25 6.60 15.81
C LEU A 119 6.14 7.30 16.86
N GLY A 120 6.71 8.45 16.50
CA GLY A 120 7.66 9.17 17.32
C GLY A 120 7.09 9.55 18.70
N GLY A 121 7.86 9.33 19.76
CA GLY A 121 7.49 9.74 21.13
C GLY A 121 6.31 8.97 21.74
N THR A 122 5.93 7.83 21.17
CA THR A 122 4.85 6.97 21.67
C THR A 122 5.35 5.97 22.74
N GLN A 123 4.44 5.25 23.40
CA GLN A 123 4.78 4.17 24.34
C GLN A 123 4.97 2.81 23.65
N VAL A 124 5.11 2.78 22.33
CA VAL A 124 5.28 1.55 21.54
C VAL A 124 6.55 0.80 21.97
N THR A 125 6.43 -0.52 22.07
CA THR A 125 7.49 -1.46 22.41
C THR A 125 7.71 -2.48 21.27
N ASP A 126 8.64 -3.40 21.45
CA ASP A 126 8.90 -4.51 20.53
C ASP A 126 7.63 -5.31 20.20
N ALA A 127 6.73 -5.47 21.17
CA ALA A 127 5.48 -6.21 21.00
C ALA A 127 4.49 -5.50 20.06
N GLY A 128 4.58 -4.19 19.88
CA GLY A 128 3.78 -3.41 18.93
C GLY A 128 4.21 -3.64 17.48
N LEU A 129 5.51 -3.81 17.24
CA LEU A 129 6.07 -3.91 15.88
C LEU A 129 5.53 -5.12 15.09
N ARG A 130 5.06 -6.17 15.77
CA ARG A 130 4.42 -7.32 15.09
C ARG A 130 3.19 -6.93 14.26
N TYR A 131 2.50 -5.85 14.61
CA TYR A 131 1.33 -5.37 13.87
C TYR A 131 1.70 -4.66 12.56
N LEU A 132 2.94 -4.17 12.44
CA LEU A 132 3.43 -3.49 11.24
C LEU A 132 3.75 -4.47 10.10
N CYS A 133 3.92 -5.76 10.40
CA CYS A 133 4.21 -6.81 9.40
C CYS A 133 3.21 -6.88 8.23
N ALA A 134 1.99 -6.36 8.39
CA ALA A 134 0.96 -6.33 7.35
C ALA A 134 1.10 -5.15 6.37
N LEU A 135 1.97 -4.17 6.68
CA LEU A 135 2.18 -2.95 5.89
C LEU A 135 3.27 -3.19 4.84
N GLY A 136 3.03 -4.10 3.91
CA GLY A 136 4.03 -4.54 2.92
C GLY A 136 4.52 -3.45 1.95
N HIS A 137 3.88 -2.28 1.94
CA HIS A 137 4.23 -1.11 1.13
C HIS A 137 4.91 0.01 1.95
N LEU A 138 5.24 -0.22 3.23
CA LEU A 138 5.84 0.81 4.07
C LEU A 138 7.28 1.11 3.64
N GLU A 139 7.53 2.36 3.26
CA GLU A 139 8.81 2.87 2.80
C GLU A 139 9.53 3.72 3.86
N ASP A 140 8.80 4.42 4.72
CA ASP A 140 9.36 5.29 5.76
C ASP A 140 8.68 5.00 7.12
N LEU A 141 9.50 4.69 8.11
CA LEU A 141 9.06 4.38 9.47
C LEU A 141 9.89 5.17 10.49
N SER A 142 9.20 5.97 11.29
CA SER A 142 9.79 6.63 12.45
C SER A 142 9.38 5.94 13.75
N LEU A 143 10.37 5.49 14.51
CA LEU A 143 10.27 4.94 15.87
C LEU A 143 11.04 5.81 16.88
N ASP A 144 11.33 7.07 16.52
CA ASP A 144 12.09 8.00 17.36
C ASP A 144 11.47 8.10 18.76
N ARG A 145 12.29 8.06 19.81
CA ARG A 145 11.84 8.19 21.22
C ARG A 145 10.76 7.18 21.64
N THR A 146 10.78 5.97 21.08
CA THR A 146 9.93 4.86 21.53
C THR A 146 10.69 3.93 22.49
N LYS A 147 9.99 2.92 23.04
CA LYS A 147 10.58 1.89 23.92
C LYS A 147 11.06 0.66 23.14
N VAL A 148 11.23 0.80 21.83
CA VAL A 148 11.73 -0.28 20.96
C VAL A 148 13.20 -0.60 21.29
N THR A 149 13.52 -1.89 21.25
CA THR A 149 14.88 -2.43 21.41
C THR A 149 15.31 -3.15 20.13
N GLY A 150 16.56 -3.64 20.12
CA GLY A 150 17.06 -4.47 19.02
C GLY A 150 16.20 -5.71 18.75
N THR A 151 15.55 -6.28 19.76
CA THR A 151 14.72 -7.49 19.63
C THR A 151 13.50 -7.24 18.75
N GLY A 152 12.88 -6.05 18.85
CA GLY A 152 11.72 -5.69 18.05
C GLY A 152 12.01 -5.58 16.56
N LEU A 153 13.26 -5.27 16.18
CA LEU A 153 13.66 -5.08 14.78
C LEU A 153 13.48 -6.34 13.92
N GLN A 154 13.44 -7.53 14.53
CA GLN A 154 13.14 -8.77 13.83
C GLN A 154 11.78 -8.72 13.10
N HIS A 155 10.80 -7.98 13.63
CA HIS A 155 9.48 -7.84 13.03
C HIS A 155 9.49 -6.95 11.78
N LEU A 156 10.47 -6.06 11.65
CA LEU A 156 10.63 -5.20 10.49
C LEU A 156 11.13 -5.97 9.27
N SER A 157 11.74 -7.15 9.44
CA SER A 157 12.28 -7.98 8.33
C SER A 157 11.30 -8.30 7.20
N ARG A 158 9.98 -8.16 7.43
CA ARG A 158 8.92 -8.34 6.43
C ARG A 158 8.64 -7.10 5.58
N LEU A 159 9.13 -5.93 5.97
CA LEU A 159 8.98 -4.66 5.27
C LEU A 159 10.02 -4.55 4.14
N LYS A 160 9.86 -5.37 3.11
CA LYS A 160 10.86 -5.56 2.05
C LYS A 160 11.13 -4.32 1.19
N VAL A 161 10.29 -3.30 1.28
CA VAL A 161 10.43 -2.04 0.56
C VAL A 161 10.82 -0.87 1.46
N LEU A 162 11.11 -1.11 2.74
CA LEU A 162 11.48 -0.07 3.69
C LEU A 162 12.77 0.64 3.23
N GLN A 163 12.70 1.95 3.06
CA GLN A 163 13.80 2.79 2.57
C GLN A 163 14.36 3.70 3.66
N LYS A 164 13.52 4.14 4.61
CA LYS A 164 13.93 5.02 5.70
C LYS A 164 13.47 4.46 7.02
N LEU A 165 14.36 4.43 8.00
CA LEU A 165 14.07 4.00 9.36
C LEU A 165 14.72 4.95 10.36
N ASP A 166 13.90 5.54 11.22
CA ASP A 166 14.38 6.35 12.35
C ASP A 166 14.28 5.57 13.65
N LEU A 167 15.43 5.25 14.26
CA LEU A 167 15.56 4.60 15.57
C LEU A 167 16.14 5.57 16.61
N GLY A 168 16.07 6.88 16.37
CA GLY A 168 16.56 7.90 17.28
C GLY A 168 16.03 7.73 18.70
N ALA A 169 16.88 7.96 19.71
CA ALA A 169 16.51 7.89 21.12
C ALA A 169 15.76 6.60 21.53
N THR A 170 16.05 5.47 20.86
CA THR A 170 15.59 4.12 21.24
C THR A 170 16.66 3.37 22.03
N GLN A 171 16.33 2.16 22.51
CA GLN A 171 17.26 1.29 23.24
C GLN A 171 17.95 0.26 22.34
N VAL A 172 18.14 0.59 21.06
CA VAL A 172 18.83 -0.27 20.09
C VAL A 172 20.34 -0.23 20.33
N THR A 173 20.97 -1.40 20.22
CA THR A 173 22.40 -1.66 20.37
C THR A 173 22.99 -2.25 19.08
N ASP A 174 24.31 -2.40 19.02
CA ASP A 174 25.02 -3.00 17.88
C ASP A 174 24.48 -4.37 17.46
N THR A 175 24.14 -5.22 18.43
CA THR A 175 23.58 -6.56 18.17
C THR A 175 22.17 -6.48 17.57
N GLY A 176 21.38 -5.48 17.95
CA GLY A 176 20.05 -5.26 17.40
C GLY A 176 20.04 -5.03 15.89
N LEU A 177 21.08 -4.37 15.36
CA LEU A 177 21.17 -4.05 13.92
C LEU A 177 21.35 -5.29 13.03
N GLN A 178 21.74 -6.44 13.58
CA GLN A 178 21.80 -7.71 12.84
C GLN A 178 20.49 -8.04 12.11
N HIS A 179 19.35 -7.71 12.72
CA HIS A 179 18.03 -7.94 12.12
C HIS A 179 17.75 -7.08 10.88
N LEU A 180 18.53 -6.02 10.66
CA LEU A 180 18.39 -5.14 9.49
C LEU A 180 19.30 -5.53 8.32
N ALA A 181 20.25 -6.45 8.49
CA ALA A 181 21.20 -6.85 7.46
C ALA A 181 20.52 -7.33 6.15
N GLY A 182 19.34 -7.94 6.25
CA GLY A 182 18.55 -8.44 5.11
C GLY A 182 17.69 -7.39 4.40
N HIS A 183 17.65 -6.12 4.86
CA HIS A 183 16.87 -5.08 4.19
C HIS A 183 17.66 -4.52 3.01
N ALA A 184 17.44 -5.04 1.80
CA ALA A 184 18.11 -4.58 0.57
C ALA A 184 17.79 -3.12 0.18
N THR A 185 16.67 -2.58 0.66
CA THR A 185 16.10 -1.30 0.21
C THR A 185 16.37 -0.11 1.12
N LEU A 186 16.82 -0.35 2.36
CA LEU A 186 17.03 0.68 3.38
C LEU A 186 18.16 1.65 2.99
N LYS A 187 17.83 2.88 2.63
CA LYS A 187 18.78 3.92 2.20
C LYS A 187 19.18 4.85 3.35
N VAL A 188 18.28 5.08 4.29
CA VAL A 188 18.46 6.06 5.38
C VAL A 188 18.18 5.37 6.71
N LEU A 189 19.12 5.48 7.64
CA LEU A 189 19.00 4.96 9.00
C LEU A 189 19.45 6.02 9.99
N PHE A 190 18.54 6.50 10.82
CA PHE A 190 18.85 7.45 11.90
C PHE A 190 19.04 6.70 13.23
N LEU A 191 20.16 6.96 13.90
CA LEU A 191 20.60 6.26 15.12
C LEU A 191 21.04 7.23 16.24
N HIS A 192 20.65 8.50 16.13
CA HIS A 192 21.05 9.52 17.10
C HIS A 192 20.53 9.16 18.51
N ASN A 193 21.32 9.40 19.55
CA ASN A 193 20.97 9.06 20.93
C ASN A 193 20.64 7.57 21.17
N THR A 194 21.25 6.65 20.43
CA THR A 194 21.19 5.20 20.66
C THR A 194 22.50 4.68 21.27
N GLN A 195 22.55 3.38 21.57
CA GLN A 195 23.78 2.68 22.02
C GLN A 195 24.53 2.02 20.86
N VAL A 196 24.21 2.37 19.61
CA VAL A 196 24.91 1.85 18.43
C VAL A 196 26.24 2.57 18.27
N THR A 197 27.30 1.78 18.09
CA THR A 197 28.65 2.21 17.76
C THR A 197 28.97 1.89 16.29
N ASP A 198 30.16 2.28 15.83
CA ASP A 198 30.62 1.93 14.48
C ASP A 198 30.71 0.40 14.26
N ALA A 199 30.82 -0.41 15.33
CA ALA A 199 30.79 -1.86 15.23
C ALA A 199 29.42 -2.39 14.76
N GLY A 200 28.32 -1.77 15.21
CA GLY A 200 26.97 -2.13 14.78
C GLY A 200 26.71 -1.81 13.30
N LEU A 201 27.39 -0.79 12.76
CA LEU A 201 27.25 -0.41 11.36
C LEU A 201 27.82 -1.47 10.39
N ALA A 202 28.69 -2.37 10.87
CA ALA A 202 29.18 -3.48 10.06
C ALA A 202 28.07 -4.44 9.59
N TRP A 203 26.93 -4.47 10.29
CA TRP A 203 25.76 -5.25 9.89
C TRP A 203 24.96 -4.61 8.75
N ILE A 204 25.18 -3.33 8.48
CA ILE A 204 24.49 -2.58 7.44
C ILE A 204 25.41 -2.48 6.21
N PRO A 205 24.98 -2.95 5.03
CA PRO A 205 25.74 -2.80 3.80
C PRO A 205 26.14 -1.33 3.57
N THR A 206 27.43 -1.08 3.37
CA THR A 206 28.06 0.24 3.44
C THR A 206 27.75 1.15 2.22
N ASP A 207 27.09 0.58 1.20
CA ASP A 207 26.74 1.22 -0.07
C ASP A 207 25.57 2.22 0.05
N ARG A 208 24.96 2.34 1.24
CA ARG A 208 23.83 3.23 1.51
C ARG A 208 24.32 4.49 2.19
N GLU A 209 24.14 5.61 1.52
CA GLU A 209 24.59 6.94 1.94
C GLU A 209 24.38 7.15 3.45
N ARG A 210 25.48 7.49 4.14
CA ARG A 210 25.51 7.88 5.54
C ARG A 210 24.70 9.17 5.72
N ALA A 211 23.38 9.07 5.79
CA ALA A 211 22.48 10.17 6.11
C ALA A 211 22.54 10.46 7.63
N LYS A 212 23.70 10.94 8.11
CA LYS A 212 23.84 11.47 9.48
C LYS A 212 23.23 12.87 9.63
N ASP A 213 22.78 13.53 8.56
CA ASP A 213 22.33 14.92 8.62
C ASP A 213 21.17 15.27 7.65
N LEU A 214 19.98 14.74 7.91
CA LEU A 214 18.75 15.40 7.44
C LEU A 214 17.89 15.76 8.64
N ARG A 215 17.94 17.04 9.04
CA ARG A 215 16.86 17.68 9.80
C ARG A 215 15.55 17.34 9.08
N ARG A 216 14.64 16.63 9.77
CA ARG A 216 13.27 16.42 9.30
C ARG A 216 12.67 17.77 8.88
N PRO A 217 11.89 17.85 7.79
CA PRO A 217 11.08 19.03 7.53
C PRO A 217 10.08 19.17 8.69
N SER A 218 10.38 20.06 9.63
CA SER A 218 9.54 20.36 10.80
C SER A 218 8.30 21.22 10.43
N GLY A 219 7.77 21.03 9.23
CA GLY A 219 6.64 21.81 8.71
C GLY A 219 5.39 20.95 8.66
N ARG A 220 4.40 21.26 9.50
CA ARG A 220 3.01 20.87 9.26
C ARG A 220 2.63 21.36 7.85
N PRO A 221 2.32 20.49 6.87
CA PRO A 221 1.78 20.95 5.61
C PRO A 221 0.32 21.33 5.86
N GLY A 222 0.07 22.61 6.15
CA GLY A 222 -1.29 23.09 6.41
C GLY A 222 -1.46 24.45 7.11
N ALA A 223 -0.40 25.25 7.28
CA ALA A 223 -0.52 26.60 7.83
C ALA A 223 -0.64 27.71 6.76
N ALA A 224 -0.84 27.37 5.49
CA ALA A 224 -1.04 28.35 4.42
C ALA A 224 -2.41 28.17 3.77
N GLN A 225 -3.12 29.30 3.63
CA GLN A 225 -4.40 29.51 2.95
C GLN A 225 -5.66 29.25 3.78
N ARG A 226 -5.87 30.11 4.77
CA ARG A 226 -7.16 30.78 4.91
C ARG A 226 -6.98 32.21 4.39
N LEU A 227 -7.52 32.46 3.20
CA LEU A 227 -8.07 33.77 2.84
C LEU A 227 -9.58 33.63 2.93
#